data_AF-A0A7J7E6D2-F1
#
_entry.id   AF-A0A7J7E6D2-F1
#
_cell.length_a   1.000
_cell.length_b   1.000
_cell.length_c   1.000
_cell.angle_alpha   90.00
_cell.angle_beta   90.00
_cell.angle_gamma   90.00
#
_symmetry.space_group_name_H-M   'P 1'
#
loop_
_entity.id
_entity.type
_entity.pdbx_description
1 polymer ?
#
loop_
_entity_poly.entity_id
_entity_poly.type
_entity_poly.pdbx_seq_one_letter_code
_entity_poly.pdbx_strand_id
1 'polypeptide(L)' 'MKPTVVLYGYEAVKEALIDLGEEFSGRGRIVFSNGTRWREMRRFSLMTLRNFGMGKRSTDG' A
#
# COMPACT_ATOMS: atom_id res chain seq x y z
N MET A 1 2.71 -20.76 -20.13
CA MET A 1 1.80 -19.78 -19.49
C MET A 1 2.12 -19.70 -18.01
N LYS A 2 1.93 -18.54 -17.36
CA LYS A 2 2.07 -18.42 -15.90
C LYS A 2 0.69 -18.65 -15.26
N PRO A 3 0.56 -19.51 -14.24
CA PRO A 3 -0.68 -19.64 -13.49
C PRO A 3 -1.12 -18.28 -12.93
N THR A 4 -2.39 -17.92 -13.13
CA THR A 4 -2.97 -16.63 -12.71
C THR A 4 -4.35 -16.88 -12.10
N VAL A 5 -4.63 -16.21 -10.97
CA VAL A 5 -5.93 -16.25 -10.29
C VAL A 5 -6.59 -14.88 -10.44
N VAL A 6 -7.88 -14.85 -10.78
CA VAL A 6 -8.68 -13.62 -10.91
C VAL A 6 -9.71 -13.58 -9.79
N LEU A 7 -9.71 -12.48 -9.03
CA LEU A 7 -10.72 -12.22 -8.00
C LEU A 7 -11.82 -11.34 -8.59
N TYR A 8 -13.08 -11.72 -8.37
CA TYR A 8 -14.24 -10.98 -8.85
C TYR A 8 -15.31 -10.90 -7.76
N GLY A 9 -15.94 -9.73 -7.64
CA GLY A 9 -16.92 -9.43 -6.60
C GLY A 9 -16.29 -8.75 -5.38
N TYR A 10 -17.09 -7.92 -4.71
CA TYR A 10 -16.63 -7.08 -3.60
C TYR A 10 -16.06 -7.90 -2.43
N GLU A 11 -16.76 -8.95 -2.00
CA GLU A 11 -16.36 -9.77 -0.85
C GLU A 11 -15.02 -10.46 -1.10
N ALA A 12 -14.85 -11.09 -2.27
CA ALA A 12 -13.60 -11.77 -2.63
C ALA A 12 -12.40 -10.81 -2.71
N VAL A 13 -12.62 -9.59 -3.21
CA VAL A 13 -11.57 -8.56 -3.26
C VAL A 13 -11.25 -8.03 -1.86
N LYS A 14 -12.27 -7.82 -1.03
CA LYS A 14 -12.12 -7.34 0.35
C LYS A 14 -11.32 -8.35 1.18
N GLU A 15 -11.74 -9.62 1.20
CA GLU A 15 -11.05 -10.66 1.95
C GLU A 15 -9.58 -10.76 1.51
N ALA A 16 -9.31 -10.85 0.21
CA ALA A 16 -7.95 -11.04 -0.28
C ALA A 16 -7.03 -9.84 -0.02
N LEU A 17 -7.50 -8.61 -0.23
CA LEU A 17 -6.64 -7.42 -0.18
C LEU A 17 -6.62 -6.72 1.17
N ILE A 18 -7.64 -6.92 2.01
CA ILE A 18 -7.75 -6.27 3.33
C ILE A 18 -7.54 -7.29 4.43
N ASP A 19 -8.38 -8.33 4.48
CA ASP A 19 -8.38 -9.27 5.62
C ASP A 19 -7.15 -10.21 5.57
N LEU A 20 -6.73 -10.59 4.36
CA LEU A 20 -5.56 -11.44 4.07
C LEU A 20 -4.42 -10.66 3.38
N GLY A 21 -4.41 -9.34 3.48
CA GLY A 21 -3.50 -8.47 2.72
C GLY A 21 -2.00 -8.79 2.89
N GLU A 22 -1.56 -9.35 4.02
CA GLU A 22 -0.17 -9.79 4.23
C GLU A 22 0.20 -11.05 3.44
N GLU A 23 -0.76 -11.95 3.19
CA GLU A 23 -0.54 -13.16 2.37
C GLU A 23 -0.59 -12.83 0.87
N PHE A 24 -1.44 -11.89 0.48
CA PHE A 24 -1.65 -11.50 -0.93
C PHE A 24 -0.81 -10.30 -1.40
N SER A 25 0.00 -9.67 -0.55
CA SER A 25 0.83 -8.51 -0.91
C SER A 25 2.05 -8.83 -1.79
N GLY A 26 2.20 -10.08 -2.24
CA GLY A 26 3.35 -10.50 -3.04
C GLY A 26 3.45 -9.84 -4.43
N ARG A 27 4.49 -9.01 -4.59
CA ARG A 27 5.23 -8.62 -5.83
C ARG A 27 4.97 -7.19 -6.35
N GLY A 28 5.69 -6.23 -5.76
CA GLY A 28 5.83 -4.86 -6.29
C GLY A 28 6.61 -3.96 -5.33
N ARG A 29 7.72 -3.41 -5.81
CA ARG A 29 8.92 -3.13 -5.00
C ARG A 29 8.81 -2.08 -3.89
N ILE A 30 7.70 -1.35 -3.78
CA ILE A 30 7.43 -0.46 -2.64
C ILE A 30 5.98 -0.60 -2.16
N VAL A 31 5.01 -0.65 -3.08
CA VAL A 31 3.56 -0.74 -2.75
C VAL A 31 3.12 -2.16 -2.35
N PHE A 32 3.89 -3.18 -2.71
CA PHE A 32 3.60 -4.61 -2.53
C PHE A 32 4.84 -5.34 -1.96
N SER A 33 5.54 -4.66 -1.04
CA SER A 33 6.43 -5.33 -0.09
C SER A 33 5.58 -5.81 1.09
N ASN A 34 5.92 -6.94 1.71
CA ASN A 34 5.16 -7.48 2.86
C ASN A 34 5.88 -7.13 4.17
N GLY A 35 5.13 -7.14 5.28
CA GLY A 35 5.69 -7.06 6.63
C GLY A 35 6.52 -5.80 6.95
N THR A 36 7.64 -6.00 7.64
CA THR A 36 8.47 -4.92 8.23
C THR A 36 9.02 -3.95 7.19
N ARG A 37 9.42 -4.45 6.01
CA ARG A 37 10.01 -3.65 4.93
C ARG A 37 9.04 -2.63 4.35
N TRP A 38 7.78 -3.03 4.14
CA TRP A 38 6.72 -2.10 3.72
C TRP A 38 6.47 -1.04 4.77
N ARG A 39 6.35 -1.46 6.03
CA ARG A 39 6.08 -0.55 7.14
C ARG A 39 7.14 0.53 7.27
N GLU A 40 8.42 0.17 7.14
CA GLU A 40 9.53 1.11 7.20
C GLU A 40 9.54 2.06 6.00
N MET A 41 9.38 1.54 4.79
CA MET A 41 9.42 2.35 3.58
C MET A 41 8.21 3.28 3.44
N ARG A 42 7.03 2.84 3.89
CA ARG A 42 5.84 3.68 4.01
C ARG A 42 6.05 4.81 5.02
N ARG A 43 6.59 4.52 6.21
CA ARG A 43 6.91 5.54 7.22
C ARG A 43 7.89 6.58 6.69
N PHE A 44 8.99 6.14 6.09
CA PHE A 44 9.99 7.02 5.51
C PHE A 44 9.38 7.92 4.42
N SER A 45 8.64 7.33 3.48
CA SER A 45 8.04 8.07 2.36
C SER A 45 7.03 9.12 2.85
N LEU A 46 6.16 8.76 3.81
CA LEU A 46 5.18 9.70 4.38
C LEU A 46 5.85 10.84 5.16
N MET A 47 6.91 10.55 5.90
CA MET A 47 7.69 11.57 6.62
C MET A 47 8.34 12.55 5.65
N THR A 48 8.98 12.03 4.60
CA THR A 48 9.61 12.83 3.54
C THR A 48 8.60 13.72 2.83
N LEU A 49 7.43 13.19 2.47
CA LEU A 49 6.36 13.97 1.83
C LEU A 49 5.84 15.10 2.73
N ARG A 50 5.68 14.85 4.04
CA ARG A 50 5.29 15.89 5.00
C ARG A 50 6.36 16.97 5.15
N ASN A 51 7.64 16.59 5.15
CA ASN A 51 8.76 17.53 5.16
C ASN A 51 8.77 18.42 3.92
N PHE A 52 8.41 17.86 2.76
CA PHE A 52 8.21 18.62 1.51
C PHE A 52 6.90 19.42 1.44
N GLY A 53 6.14 19.49 2.53
CA GLY A 53 4.96 20.36 2.64
C GLY A 53 3.64 19.73 2.22
N MET A 54 3.62 18.44 1.86
CA MET A 54 2.37 17.72 1.59
C MET A 54 1.47 17.73 2.84
N GLY A 55 0.23 18.21 2.70
CA GLY A 55 -0.74 18.26 3.78
C GLY A 55 -0.64 19.50 4.68
N LYS A 56 0.28 20.44 4.43
CA LYS A 56 0.15 21.79 4.97
C LYS A 56 -1.04 22.45 4.26
N ARG A 57 -2.03 22.93 5.01
CA ARG A 57 -3.03 23.85 4.44
C ARG A 57 -2.24 25.08 4.01
N SER A 58 -2.34 25.47 2.74
CA SER A 58 -1.94 26.80 2.31
C SER A 58 -2.76 27.77 3.14
N THR A 59 -2.16 28.31 4.20
CA THR A 59 -2.65 29.53 4.83
C THR A 59 -2.25 30.65 3.87
N ASP A 60 -3.03 30.77 2.79
CA ASP A 60 -3.15 32.02 2.07
C ASP A 60 -4.16 32.84 2.86
N GLY A 61 -3.65 33.92 3.45
CA GLY A 61 -4.35 34.83 4.37
C GLY A 61 -3.34 35.66 5.12
#